data_AF-A0A7C6FVK0-F1
#
_entry.id   AF-A0A7C6FVK0-F1
#
_cell.length_a   1.000
_cell.length_b   1.000
_cell.length_c   1.000
_cell.angle_alpha   90.00
_cell.angle_beta   90.00
_cell.angle_gamma   90.00
#
_symmetry.space_group_name_H-M   'P 1'
#
loop_
_entity.id
_entity.type
_entity.pdbx_description
1 polymer ?
#
loop_
_entity_poly.entity_id
_entity_poly.type
_entity_poly.pdbx_seq_one_letter_code
_entity_poly.pdbx_strand_id
1 'polypeptide(L)'
;MAIAIGAFFGLCQFYLLSRFVTAVTKGGLTPKTILFGLAVFFIAPAALLGIAFLFPEKLHLAAIGMTAALIAGAVIAFLIKTGRKSKGSD
;
A
#
# COMPACT_ATOMS: atom_id res chain seq x y z
N MET A 1 14.28 -8.59 11.01
CA MET A 1 14.05 -7.12 11.08
C MET A 1 13.75 -6.50 9.71
N ALA A 2 14.63 -6.58 8.71
CA ALA A 2 14.42 -5.93 7.40
C ALA A 2 13.09 -6.31 6.69
N ILE A 3 12.71 -7.59 6.73
CA ILE A 3 11.43 -8.07 6.17
C ILE A 3 10.23 -7.45 6.90
N ALA A 4 10.27 -7.37 8.24
CA ALA A 4 9.19 -6.79 9.03
C ALA A 4 9.04 -5.28 8.79
N ILE A 5 10.17 -4.57 8.62
CA ILE A 5 10.19 -3.15 8.25
C ILE A 5 9.59 -2.97 6.85
N GLY A 6 10.02 -3.76 5.87
CA GLY A 6 9.46 -3.74 4.52
C GLY A 6 7.96 -4.02 4.50
N ALA A 7 7.51 -5.04 5.25
CA ALA A 7 6.09 -5.37 5.37
C ALA A 7 5.27 -4.25 6.02
N PHE A 8 5.80 -3.58 7.03
CA PHE A 8 5.16 -2.42 7.66
C PHE A 8 4.99 -1.26 6.66
N PHE A 9 6.05 -0.91 5.94
CA PHE A 9 5.97 0.11 4.88
C PHE A 9 5.00 -0.29 3.77
N GLY A 10 4.96 -1.58 3.40
CA GLY A 10 4.04 -2.12 2.39
C GLY A 10 2.58 -2.03 2.82
N LEU A 11 2.27 -2.34 4.08
CA LEU A 11 0.93 -2.18 4.66
C LEU A 11 0.52 -0.70 4.72
N CYS A 12 1.43 0.18 5.13
CA CYS A 12 1.16 1.62 5.20
C CYS A 12 0.88 2.18 3.80
N GLN A 13 1.68 1.77 2.81
CA GLN A 13 1.46 2.12 1.41
C GLN A 13 0.11 1.59 0.90
N PHE A 14 -0.22 0.32 1.19
CA PHE A 14 -1.50 -0.27 0.81
C PHE A 14 -2.69 0.54 1.35
N TYR A 15 -2.62 0.93 2.63
CA TYR A 15 -3.67 1.73 3.26
C TYR A 15 -3.84 3.10 2.59
N LEU A 16 -2.72 3.79 2.32
CA LEU A 16 -2.73 5.08 1.63
C LEU A 16 -3.26 4.94 0.20
N LEU A 17 -2.86 3.89 -0.52
CA LEU A 17 -3.33 3.61 -1.88
C LEU A 17 -4.84 3.34 -1.89
N SER A 18 -5.33 2.53 -0.95
CA SER A 18 -6.76 2.23 -0.81
C SER A 18 -7.59 3.48 -0.51
N ARG A 19 -7.07 4.38 0.35
CA ARG A 19 -7.70 5.69 0.59
C ARG A 19 -7.67 6.58 -0.64
N PHE A 20 -6.54 6.62 -1.37
CA PHE A 20 -6.43 7.39 -2.61
C PHE A 20 -7.46 6.91 -3.64
N VAL A 21 -7.51 5.60 -3.90
CA VAL A 21 -8.48 5.00 -4.85
C VAL A 21 -9.91 5.31 -4.41
N THR A 22 -10.22 5.21 -3.12
CA THR A 22 -11.55 5.55 -2.58
C THR A 22 -11.89 7.04 -2.78
N ALA A 23 -10.92 7.93 -2.55
CA ALA A 23 -11.11 9.37 -2.76
C ALA A 23 -11.32 9.72 -4.24
N VAL A 24 -10.54 9.12 -5.14
CA VAL A 24 -10.69 9.31 -6.59
C VAL A 24 -12.02 8.76 -7.10
N THR A 25 -12.43 7.57 -6.64
CA THR A 25 -13.64 6.89 -7.13
C THR A 25 -14.94 7.45 -6.55
N LYS A 26 -14.94 8.01 -5.34
CA LYS A 26 -16.15 8.58 -4.72
C LYS A 26 -16.24 10.11 -4.81
N GLY A 27 -15.11 10.81 -4.71
CA GLY A 27 -15.06 12.27 -4.65
C GLY A 27 -14.66 12.97 -5.95
N GLY A 28 -14.26 12.20 -6.98
CA GLY A 28 -13.79 12.71 -8.25
C GLY A 28 -12.32 13.18 -8.23
N LEU A 29 -11.81 13.49 -9.43
CA LEU A 29 -10.46 14.00 -9.62
C LEU A 29 -10.40 15.48 -9.23
N THR A 30 -9.91 15.75 -8.02
CA THR A 30 -9.57 17.11 -7.57
C THR A 30 -8.06 17.30 -7.55
N PRO A 31 -7.55 18.55 -7.62
CA PRO A 31 -6.12 18.84 -7.52
C PRO A 31 -5.49 18.28 -6.24
N LYS A 32 -6.24 18.29 -5.13
CA LYS A 32 -5.81 17.70 -3.86
C LYS A 32 -5.63 16.18 -3.96
N THR A 33 -6.52 15.49 -4.69
CA THR A 33 -6.40 14.05 -4.93
C THR A 33 -5.17 13.73 -5.77
N ILE A 34 -4.88 14.53 -6.80
CA ILE A 34 -3.69 14.37 -7.64
C ILE A 34 -2.41 14.54 -6.80
N LEU A 35 -2.35 15.59 -5.97
CA LEU A 35 -1.21 15.83 -5.08
C LEU A 35 -1.03 14.69 -4.07
N PHE A 36 -2.12 14.16 -3.53
CA PHE A 36 -2.10 12.99 -2.65
C PHE A 36 -1.61 11.74 -3.38
N GLY A 37 -2.09 11.47 -4.60
CA GLY A 37 -1.63 10.35 -5.42
C GLY A 37 -0.13 10.44 -5.74
N LEU A 38 0.36 11.63 -6.06
CA LEU A 38 1.78 11.90 -6.29
C LEU A 38 2.60 11.61 -5.02
N ALA A 39 2.16 12.11 -3.86
CA ALA A 39 2.84 11.83 -2.58
C ALA A 39 2.88 10.34 -2.26
N VAL A 40 1.78 9.61 -2.50
CA VAL A 40 1.69 8.16 -2.27
C VAL A 40 2.60 7.39 -3.22
N PHE A 41 2.75 7.84 -4.47
CA PHE A 41 3.68 7.23 -5.43
C PHE A 41 5.14 7.33 -4.96
N PHE A 42 5.55 8.49 -4.44
CA PHE A 42 6.92 8.71 -3.97
C PHE A 42 7.25 8.07 -2.61
N ILE A 43 6.24 7.66 -1.83
CA ILE A 43 6.46 6.99 -0.54
C ILE A 43 7.21 5.66 -0.70
N ALA A 44 6.88 4.85 -1.71
CA ALA A 44 7.51 3.53 -1.87
C ALA A 44 8.99 3.62 -2.26
N PRO A 45 9.37 4.44 -3.27
CA PRO A 45 10.77 4.71 -3.58
C PRO A 45 11.51 5.31 -2.38
N ALA A 46 10.93 6.29 -1.68
CA ALA A 46 11.58 6.93 -0.53
C ALA A 46 11.84 5.94 0.63
N ALA A 47 10.88 5.05 0.91
CA ALA A 47 11.05 4.01 1.92
C ALA A 47 12.15 3.01 1.53
N LEU A 48 12.18 2.57 0.27
CA LEU A 48 13.23 1.69 -0.25
C LEU A 48 14.61 2.37 -0.23
N LEU A 49 14.67 3.65 -0.57
CA LEU A 49 15.91 4.44 -0.52
C LEU A 49 16.43 4.57 0.92
N GLY A 50 15.55 4.86 1.88
CA GLY A 50 15.91 4.89 3.30
C GLY A 50 16.45 3.55 3.80
N ILE A 51 15.84 2.44 3.37
CA ILE A 51 16.32 1.09 3.70
C ILE A 51 17.65 0.78 2.98
N ALA A 52 17.83 1.24 1.75
CA ALA A 52 19.07 1.05 1.00
C ALA A 52 20.26 1.75 1.68
N PHE A 53 20.04 2.93 2.26
CA PHE A 53 21.06 3.64 3.02
C PHE A 53 21.39 2.97 4.37
N LEU A 54 20.39 2.41 5.05
CA LEU A 54 20.57 1.78 6.37
C LEU A 54 21.13 0.35 6.29
N PHE A 55 20.64 -0.45 5.33
CA PHE A 55 20.97 -1.88 5.21
C PHE A 55 21.01 -2.32 3.73
N PRO A 56 22.05 -1.93 2.97
CA PRO A 56 22.13 -2.18 1.53
C PRO A 56 22.05 -3.67 1.16
N GLU A 57 22.71 -4.54 1.95
CA GLU A 57 22.70 -5.99 1.72
C GLU A 57 21.35 -6.66 1.99
N LYS A 58 20.43 -5.98 2.69
CA LYS A 58 19.11 -6.53 3.08
C LYS A 58 17.96 -5.83 2.36
N LEU A 59 18.26 -4.96 1.40
CA LEU A 59 17.28 -4.20 0.62
C LEU A 59 16.29 -5.11 -0.10
N HIS A 60 16.79 -6.21 -0.67
CA HIS A 60 15.99 -7.16 -1.46
C HIS A 60 14.95 -7.85 -0.56
N LEU A 61 15.34 -8.19 0.68
CA LEU A 61 14.44 -8.78 1.67
C LEU A 61 13.36 -7.79 2.12
N ALA A 62 13.70 -6.51 2.25
CA ALA A 62 12.73 -5.47 2.55
C ALA A 62 11.75 -5.24 1.40
N ALA A 63 12.24 -5.20 0.16
CA ALA A 63 11.40 -5.10 -1.03
C ALA A 63 10.43 -6.28 -1.13
N ILE A 64 10.90 -7.52 -0.93
CA ILE A 64 10.06 -8.71 -0.88
C ILE A 64 8.99 -8.58 0.21
N GLY A 65 9.36 -8.14 1.41
CA GLY A 65 8.40 -7.92 2.51
C GLY A 65 7.34 -6.88 2.15
N MET A 66 7.73 -5.80 1.48
CA MET A 66 6.86 -4.72 1.04
C MET A 66 5.87 -5.19 -0.03
N THR A 67 6.35 -5.93 -1.04
CA THR A 67 5.52 -6.53 -2.08
C THR A 67 4.57 -7.60 -1.51
N ALA A 68 5.05 -8.47 -0.63
CA ALA A 68 4.22 -9.49 0.00
C ALA A 68 3.08 -8.87 0.82
N ALA A 69 3.36 -7.80 1.57
CA ALA A 69 2.35 -7.05 2.32
C ALA A 69 1.31 -6.38 1.40
N LEU A 70 1.74 -5.82 0.26
CA LEU A 70 0.83 -5.22 -0.73
C LEU A 70 -0.10 -6.27 -1.36
N ILE A 71 0.45 -7.42 -1.75
CA ILE A 71 -0.32 -8.53 -2.32
C ILE A 71 -1.31 -9.07 -1.29
N ALA A 72 -0.83 -9.37 -0.07
CA ALA A 72 -1.67 -9.88 1.01
C ALA A 72 -2.78 -8.89 1.36
N GLY A 73 -2.46 -7.60 1.46
CA GLY A 73 -3.44 -6.53 1.70
C GLY A 73 -4.49 -6.45 0.60
N ALA A 74 -4.10 -6.56 -0.67
CA ALA A 74 -5.02 -6.55 -1.81
C ALA A 74 -5.96 -7.77 -1.79
N VAL A 75 -5.42 -8.96 -1.54
CA VAL A 75 -6.21 -10.20 -1.44
C VAL A 75 -7.19 -10.12 -0.27
N ILE A 76 -6.74 -9.69 0.92
CA ILE A 76 -7.61 -9.53 2.09
C ILE A 76 -8.71 -8.50 1.81
N ALA A 77 -8.37 -7.35 1.23
CA ALA A 77 -9.37 -6.33 0.89
C ALA A 77 -10.38 -6.83 -0.14
N PHE A 78 -9.93 -7.61 -1.13
CA PHE A 78 -10.80 -8.26 -2.10
C PHE A 78 -11.75 -9.25 -1.44
N LEU A 79 -11.24 -10.15 -0.59
CA LEU A 79 -12.05 -11.13 0.14
C LEU A 79 -13.09 -10.45 1.04
N ILE A 80 -12.70 -9.39 1.77
CA ILE A 80 -13.62 -8.63 2.61
C ILE A 80 -14.72 -7.96 1.77
N LYS A 81 -14.36 -7.38 0.62
CA LYS A 81 -15.32 -6.70 -0.26
C LYS A 81 -16.30 -7.68 -0.91
N THR A 82 -15.81 -8.85 -1.35
CA THR A 82 -16.63 -9.91 -1.93
C THR A 82 -17.52 -10.58 -0.86
N GLY A 83 -16.97 -10.86 0.33
CA GLY A 83 -17.72 -11.44 1.45
C GLY A 83 -18.81 -10.51 2.00
N ARG A 84 -18.59 -9.19 2.02
CA ARG A 84 -19.62 -8.21 2.39
C ARG A 84 -20.78 -8.16 1.39
N LYS A 85 -20.50 -8.32 0.10
CA LYS A 85 -21.54 -8.30 -0.94
C LYS A 85 -22.50 -9.50 -0.83
N SER A 86 -22.03 -10.63 -0.30
CA SER A 86 -22.81 -11.85 -0.12
C SER A 86 -23.74 -11.84 1.11
N LYS A 87 -23.56 -10.91 2.07
CA LYS A 87 -24.34 -10.88 3.33
C LYS A 87 -25.47 -9.84 3.36
N GLY A 88 -25.67 -9.08 2.28
CA GLY A 88 -26.70 -8.02 2.20
C GLY A 88 -27.87 -8.35 1.26
N SER A 89 -28.04 -9.63 0.91
CA SER A 89 -29.10 -10.09 0.02
C SER A 89 -29.73 -11.35 0.63
N ASP A 90 -30.33 -11.19 1.80
CA ASP A 90 -31.40 -12.04 2.34
C ASP A 90 -32.38 -11.12 3.09
#